data_AF-A0A7D5NAX1-F1
#
_entry.id   AF-A0A7D5NAX1-F1
#
_cell.length_a   1.000
_cell.length_b   1.000
_cell.length_c   1.000
_cell.angle_alpha   90.00
_cell.angle_beta   90.00
_cell.angle_gamma   90.00
#
_symmetry.space_group_name_H-M   'P 1'
#
loop_
_entity.id
_entity.type
_entity.pdbx_description
1 polymer ?
#
loop_
_entity_poly.entity_id
_entity_poly.type
_entity_poly.pdbx_seq_one_letter_code
_entity_poly.pdbx_strand_id
1 'polypeptide(L)' 'MTFLIDSDVLIWLTRGHVGAKARLDLIHPWRLSVVTYLELAQGCRSKDELQRLKRGLAQRDSDVLPLTPPSPNRPLP' A
#
# COMPACT_ATOMS: atom_id res chain seq x y z
N MET A 1 1.84 -13.83 9.65
CA MET A 1 1.00 -12.67 10.01
C MET A 1 1.05 -11.69 8.85
N THR A 2 -0.08 -11.09 8.49
CA THR A 2 -0.15 -10.13 7.38
C THR A 2 -0.26 -8.72 7.95
N PHE A 3 0.59 -7.81 7.49
CA PHE A 3 0.60 -6.42 7.97
C PHE A 3 -0.22 -5.52 7.03
N LEU A 4 -0.94 -4.57 7.61
CA LEU A 4 -1.54 -3.46 6.86
C LEU A 4 -0.57 -2.27 6.92
N ILE A 5 -0.16 -1.77 5.77
CA ILE A 5 0.84 -0.69 5.70
C ILE A 5 0.12 0.65 5.57
N ASP A 6 0.55 1.59 6.41
CA ASP A 6 0.07 2.96 6.41
C ASP A 6 0.60 3.77 5.21
N SER A 7 -0.12 4.83 4.82
CA SER A 7 0.20 5.59 3.62
C SER A 7 1.55 6.31 3.72
N ASP A 8 1.93 6.84 4.88
CA ASP A 8 3.21 7.54 5.07
C ASP A 8 4.42 6.65 4.73
N VAL A 9 4.38 5.38 5.13
CA VAL A 9 5.45 4.41 4.82
C VAL A 9 5.56 4.17 3.31
N LEU A 10 4.42 4.06 2.62
CA LEU A 10 4.40 3.87 1.17
C LEU A 10 4.74 5.15 0.39
N ILE A 11 4.40 6.33 0.92
CA ILE A 11 4.83 7.62 0.38
C ILE A 11 6.34 7.77 0.52
N TRP A 12 6.94 7.36 1.63
CA TRP A 12 8.39 7.33 1.77
C TRP A 12 9.04 6.33 0.81
N LEU A 13 8.45 5.15 0.62
CA LEU A 13 8.93 4.19 -0.38
C LEU A 13 8.93 4.82 -1.78
N THR A 14 7.84 5.48 -2.20
CA THR A 14 7.73 6.07 -3.55
C THR A 14 8.68 7.25 -3.76
N ARG A 15 9.07 7.93 -2.68
CA ARG A 15 10.12 8.97 -2.66
C ARG A 15 11.55 8.41 -2.61
N GLY A 16 11.72 7.09 -2.61
CA GLY A 16 13.04 6.45 -2.61
C GLY A 16 13.70 6.35 -1.23
N HIS A 17 12.93 6.47 -0.14
CA HIS A 17 13.49 6.38 1.21
C HIS A 17 14.01 4.96 1.52
N VAL A 18 15.31 4.83 1.77
CA VAL A 18 15.99 3.55 1.96
C VAL A 18 15.45 2.77 3.16
N GLY A 19 15.16 3.44 4.27
CA GLY A 19 14.59 2.79 5.47
C GLY A 19 13.21 2.17 5.24
N ALA A 20 12.28 2.89 4.58
CA ALA A 20 10.97 2.35 4.23
C ALA A 20 11.09 1.14 3.29
N LYS A 21 11.99 1.22 2.29
CA LYS A 21 12.29 0.07 1.44
C LYS A 21 12.80 -1.12 2.24
N ALA A 22 13.84 -0.93 3.06
CA ALA A 22 14.44 -2.02 3.84
C ALA A 22 13.44 -2.65 4.82
N ARG A 23 12.56 -1.85 5.44
CA ARG A 23 11.50 -2.37 6.31
C ARG A 23 10.48 -3.20 5.54
N LEU A 24 10.01 -2.72 4.39
CA LEU A 24 9.03 -3.44 3.57
C LEU A 24 9.61 -4.70 2.93
N ASP A 25 10.91 -4.72 2.63
CA ASP A 25 11.59 -5.92 2.15
C ASP A 25 11.65 -7.03 3.25
N LEU A 26 11.61 -6.66 4.53
CA LEU A 26 11.61 -7.59 5.67
C LEU A 26 10.21 -8.04 6.12
N ILE A 27 9.17 -7.32 5.73
CA ILE A 27 7.80 -7.56 6.17
C ILE A 27 7.02 -8.07 4.97
N HIS A 28 6.91 -9.39 4.81
CA HIS A 28 6.14 -10.02 3.73
C HIS A 28 5.39 -11.26 4.27
N PRO A 29 4.10 -11.46 3.96
CA PRO A 29 3.24 -10.62 3.12
C PRO A 29 2.71 -9.38 3.83
N TRP A 30 2.43 -8.33 3.04
CA TRP A 30 1.78 -7.11 3.50
C TRP A 30 0.70 -6.66 2.52
N ARG A 31 -0.25 -5.88 3.01
CA ARG A 31 -1.39 -5.36 2.27
C ARG A 31 -1.52 -3.86 2.49
N LEU A 32 -2.28 -3.20 1.61
CA LEU A 32 -2.70 -1.82 1.79
C LEU A 32 -4.22 -1.72 1.67
N SER A 33 -4.82 -0.70 2.28
CA SER A 33 -6.24 -0.43 2.08
C SER A 33 -6.47 0.22 0.72
N VAL A 34 -7.70 0.11 0.18
CA VAL A 34 -8.09 0.88 -1.00
C VAL A 34 -8.00 2.39 -0.78
N VAL A 35 -8.15 2.88 0.46
CA VAL A 35 -7.99 4.30 0.80
C VAL A 35 -6.52 4.73 0.63
N THR A 36 -5.59 3.96 1.21
CA THR A 36 -4.14 4.15 1.04
C THR A 36 -3.74 4.11 -0.43
N TYR A 37 -4.32 3.20 -1.22
CA TYR A 37 -4.09 3.15 -2.67
C TYR A 37 -4.56 4.44 -3.37
N LEU A 38 -5.74 4.94 -3.00
CA LEU A 38 -6.30 6.17 -3.56
C LEU A 38 -5.48 7.42 -3.17
N GLU A 39 -4.91 7.48 -1.96
CA GLU A 39 -4.00 8.56 -1.54
C GLU A 39 -2.73 8.58 -2.41
N LEU A 40 -2.11 7.41 -2.62
CA LEU A 40 -0.95 7.27 -3.50
C LEU A 40 -1.29 7.65 -4.94
N ALA A 41 -2.47 7.23 -5.43
CA ALA A 41 -2.93 7.54 -6.78
C ALA A 41 -3.21 9.04 -6.96
N GLN A 42 -3.82 9.70 -5.96
CA GLN A 42 -4.05 11.14 -5.96
C GLN A 42 -2.74 11.95 -5.92
N GLY A 43 -1.70 11.41 -5.27
CA GLY A 43 -0.37 12.01 -5.26
C GLY A 43 0.36 11.97 -6.61
N CYS A 44 -0.07 11.11 -7.55
CA CYS A 44 0.54 10.99 -8.88
C CYS A 44 0.13 12.18 -9.77
N ARG A 45 1.10 12.84 -10.39
CA ARG A 45 0.89 14.04 -11.23
C ARG A 45 0.69 13.72 -12.72
N SER A 46 0.87 12.45 -13.10
CA SER A 46 0.73 11.99 -14.47
C SER A 46 0.24 10.55 -14.54
N LYS A 47 -0.28 10.17 -15.72
CA LYS A 47 -0.64 8.76 -16.01
C LYS A 47 0.56 7.83 -15.92
N ASP A 48 1.75 8.33 -16.27
CA ASP A 48 2.98 7.55 -16.19
C ASP A 48 3.40 7.26 -14.74
N GLU A 49 3.27 8.23 -13.84
CA GLU A 49 3.49 8.02 -12.40
C GLU A 49 2.50 7.00 -11.83
N LEU A 50 1.22 7.11 -12.17
CA LEU A 50 0.20 6.15 -11.76
C LEU A 50 0.48 4.74 -12.28
N GLN A 51 0.96 4.60 -13.53
CA GLN A 51 1.35 3.30 -14.08
C GLN A 51 2.59 2.72 -13.38
N ARG A 52 3.58 3.56 -13.04
CA ARG A 52 4.74 3.13 -12.25
C ARG A 52 4.35 2.67 -10.85
N LEU A 53 3.44 3.40 -10.18
CA LEU A 53 2.87 3.00 -8.89
C LEU A 53 2.21 1.62 -8.98
N LYS A 54 1.30 1.42 -9.95
CA LYS A 54 0.60 0.13 -10.15
C LYS A 54 1.58 -1.02 -10.38
N ARG A 55 2.58 -0.83 -11.24
CA ARG A 55 3.62 -1.84 -11.51
C ARG A 55 4.44 -2.14 -10.26
N GLY A 56 4.82 -1.11 -9.49
CA GLY A 56 5.62 -1.25 -8.28
C GLY A 56 4.91 -2.00 -7.16
N LEU A 57 3.59 -1.81 -7.02
CA LEU A 57 2.74 -2.57 -6.10
C LEU A 57 2.56 -4.02 -6.57
N ALA A 58 2.26 -4.25 -7.85
CA ALA A 58 2.12 -5.59 -8.42
C ALA A 58 3.40 -6.43 -8.28
N GLN A 59 4.58 -5.82 -8.48
CA GLN A 59 5.87 -6.49 -8.31
C GLN A 59 6.18 -6.90 -6.87
N ARG A 60 5.51 -6.30 -5.88
CA ARG A 60 5.69 -6.58 -4.45
C ARG A 60 4.68 -7.58 -3.90
N ASP A 61 3.83 -8.13 -4.77
CA ASP A 61 2.77 -9.07 -4.42
C ASP A 61 1.89 -8.54 -3.26
N SER A 62 1.57 -7.25 -3.31
CA SER A 62 0.76 -6.57 -2.30
C SER A 62 -0.72 -6.59 -2.70
N ASP A 63 -1.59 -7.12 -1.83
CA ASP A 63 -3.04 -7.04 -2.02
C ASP A 63 -3.58 -5.67 -1.60
N VAL A 64 -4.55 -5.16 -2.38
CA VAL A 64 -5.37 -4.01 -1.99
C VAL A 64 -6.65 -4.53 -1.33
N LEU A 65 -6.82 -4.21 -0.04
CA LEU A 65 -8.02 -4.57 0.71
C LEU A 65 -9.17 -3.61 0.38
N PRO A 66 -10.32 -4.11 -0.11
CA PRO A 66 -11.47 -3.27 -0.37
C PRO A 66 -12.09 -2.76 0.94
N LEU A 67 -12.68 -1.56 0.89
CA LEU A 67 -13.60 -1.14 1.93
C LEU A 67 -14.84 -2.03 1.86
N THR A 68 -15.21 -2.59 3.00
CA THR A 68 -16.48 -3.29 3.16
C THR A 68 -17.26 -2.60 4.27
N PRO A 69 -18.59 -2.62 4.24
CA PRO A 69 -19.39 -2.11 5.35
C PRO A 69 -19.01 -2.79 6.68
N PRO A 70 -19.18 -2.11 7.82
CA PRO A 70 -19.01 -2.72 9.13
C PRO A 70 -19.90 -3.95 9.23
N SER A 71 -19.31 -5.10 9.57
CA SER A 71 -20.04 -6.34 9.81
C SER A 71 -19.94 -6.67 11.30
N PRO A 72 -21.07 -6.95 11.99
CA PRO A 72 -21.06 -7.29 13.40
C PRO A 72 -20.27 -8.57 13.72
N ASN A 73 -20.02 -9.42 12.72
CA ASN A 73 -19.26 -10.67 12.85
C ASN A 73 -17.81 -10.58 12.35
N ARG A 74 -17.28 -9.39 12.07
CA ARG A 74 -15.85 -9.23 11.78
C ARG A 74 -15.09 -9.13 13.11
N PRO A 75 -14.16 -10.06 13.42
CA PRO A 75 -13.27 -9.85 14.55
C PRO A 75 -12.47 -8.57 14.30
N LEU A 76 -12.47 -7.67 15.29
CA LEU A 76 -11.59 -6.51 15.29
C LEU A 76 -10.13 -7.02 15.28
N PRO A 77 -9.24 -6.37 14.51
CA PRO A 77 -7.83 -6.75 14.47
C PRO A 77 -7.16 -6.59 15.83
#